data_AF-A0A2H0L6Q5-F1
#
_entry.id   AF-A0A2H0L6Q5-F1
#
_cell.length_a   1.000
_cell.length_b   1.000
_cell.length_c   1.000
_cell.angle_alpha   90.00
_cell.angle_beta   90.00
_cell.angle_gamma   90.00
#
_symmetry.space_group_name_H-M   'P 1'
#
loop_
_entity.id
_entity.type
_entity.pdbx_description
1 polymer ?
#
loop_
_entity_poly.entity_id
_entity_poly.type
_entity_poly.pdbx_seq_one_letter_code
_entity_poly.pdbx_strand_id
1 'polypeptide(L)' 'MQPDIPSDCSQKRFLKACKKAGLIIDYYGGKGSHAKAIDPKTNQFITVQNKLHRIIIKEKIKILNAWGYIISL' A
#
# COMPACT_ATOMS: atom_id res chain seq x y z
N MET A 1 -10.78 15.43 1.48
CA MET A 1 -9.77 15.51 2.55
C MET A 1 -8.53 14.75 2.12
N GLN A 2 -7.33 15.33 2.27
CA GLN A 2 -6.09 14.54 2.14
C GLN A 2 -6.01 13.61 3.37
N PRO A 3 -5.70 12.31 3.19
CA PRO A 3 -5.48 11.43 4.33
C PRO A 3 -4.29 11.96 5.13
N ASP A 4 -4.46 12.12 6.44
CA ASP A 4 -3.37 12.50 7.32
C ASP A 4 -2.43 11.30 7.46
N ILE A 5 -1.35 11.31 6.68
CA ILE A 5 -0.35 10.24 6.70
C ILE A 5 0.62 10.53 7.84
N PRO A 6 0.73 9.63 8.84
CA PRO A 6 1.71 9.75 9.92
C PRO A 6 3.14 9.87 9.38
N SER A 7 3.96 10.71 10.01
CA SER A 7 5.37 10.90 9.61
C SER A 7 6.21 9.62 9.76
N ASP A 8 5.80 8.71 10.64
CA ASP A 8 6.44 7.42 10.94
C ASP A 8 5.84 6.23 10.18
N CYS A 9 5.04 6.47 9.12
CA CYS A 9 4.35 5.38 8.41
C CYS A 9 5.33 4.41 7.73
N SER A 10 5.59 3.28 8.39
CA SER A 10 6.41 2.20 7.85
C SER A 10 5.72 1.40 6.73
N GLN A 11 6.51 0.72 5.91
CA GLN A 11 6.03 -0.26 4.93
C GLN A 11 5.06 -1.26 5.57
N LYS A 12 5.40 -1.79 6.74
CA LYS A 12 4.59 -2.76 7.48
C LYS A 12 3.22 -2.20 7.86
N ARG A 13 3.17 -0.95 8.33
CA ARG A 13 1.91 -0.26 8.68
C ARG A 13 1.03 -0.06 7.46
N PHE A 14 1.62 0.41 6.36
CA PHE A 14 0.91 0.60 5.09
C PHE A 14 0.33 -0.70 4.52
N LEU A 15 1.14 -1.77 4.47
CA LEU A 15 0.68 -3.08 3.98
C LEU A 15 -0.38 -3.69 4.90
N LYS A 16 -0.32 -3.46 6.21
CA LYS A 16 -1.36 -3.88 7.15
C LYS A 16 -2.68 -3.18 6.85
N ALA A 17 -2.65 -1.89 6.51
CA ALA A 17 -3.84 -1.15 6.10
C ALA A 17 -4.40 -1.67 4.76
N CYS A 18 -3.54 -1.93 3.77
CA CYS A 18 -3.94 -2.55 2.50
C CYS A 18 -4.60 -3.91 2.71
N LYS A 19 -4.01 -4.76 3.57
CA LYS A 19 -4.58 -6.06 3.91
C LYS A 19 -5.95 -5.94 4.57
N LYS A 20 -6.13 -4.99 5.50
CA LYS A 20 -7.43 -4.71 6.14
C LYS A 20 -8.49 -4.24 5.14
N ALA A 21 -8.08 -3.52 4.10
CA ALA A 21 -8.97 -3.08 3.04
C ALA A 21 -9.36 -4.20 2.05
N GLY A 22 -8.73 -5.38 2.12
CA GLY A 22 -9.05 -6.53 1.30
C GLY A 22 -8.03 -6.84 0.20
N LEU A 23 -6.89 -6.14 0.14
CA LEU A 23 -5.81 -6.48 -0.79
C LEU A 23 -5.03 -7.71 -0.31
N ILE A 24 -4.55 -8.51 -1.26
CA ILE A 24 -3.63 -9.61 -1.01
C ILE A 24 -2.21 -9.04 -0.93
N ILE A 25 -1.47 -9.38 0.13
CA ILE A 25 -0.09 -8.93 0.29
C ILE A 25 0.86 -10.06 -0.08
N ASP A 26 1.72 -9.79 -1.06
CA ASP A 26 2.75 -10.72 -1.51
C ASP A 26 4.14 -10.14 -1.22
N TYR A 27 4.95 -10.90 -0.49
CA TYR A 27 6.33 -10.55 -0.15
C TYR A 27 7.35 -11.27 -1.06
N TYR A 28 6.89 -12.09 -1.99
CA TYR A 28 7.74 -12.92 -2.84
C TYR A 28 8.45 -12.10 -3.93
N GLY A 29 9.73 -12.39 -4.16
CA GLY A 29 10.52 -11.83 -5.26
C GLY A 29 11.36 -10.57 -4.95
N GLY A 30 11.30 -10.02 -3.73
CA GLY A 30 12.22 -8.98 -3.27
C GLY A 30 13.19 -9.52 -2.23
N LYS A 31 14.43 -9.02 -2.15
CA LYS A 31 15.38 -9.29 -1.05
C LYS A 31 14.90 -8.70 0.31
N GLY A 32 13.61 -8.80 0.62
CA GLY A 32 12.94 -8.16 1.76
C GLY A 32 12.67 -6.66 1.60
N SER A 33 13.10 -6.03 0.50
CA SER A 33 13.01 -4.57 0.31
C SER A 33 11.72 -4.10 -0.36
N HIS A 34 10.91 -5.00 -0.90
CA HIS A 34 9.70 -4.70 -1.65
C HIS A 34 8.61 -5.71 -1.32
N ALA A 35 7.36 -5.25 -1.32
CA ALA A 35 6.17 -6.09 -1.25
C ALA A 35 5.16 -5.60 -2.28
N LYS A 36 4.21 -6.46 -2.66
CA LYS A 36 3.09 -6.13 -3.53
C LYS A 36 1.81 -6.10 -2.71
N ALA A 37 0.95 -5.12 -3.00
CA ALA A 37 -0.46 -5.17 -2.63
C ALA A 37 -1.27 -5.39 -3.91
N ILE A 38 -1.97 -6.51 -3.97
CA ILE A 38 -2.63 -7.05 -5.15
C ILE A 38 -4.15 -6.93 -4.96
N ASP A 39 -4.84 -6.39 -5.95
CA ASP A 39 -6.29 -6.41 -6.03
C ASP A 39 -6.76 -7.82 -6.46
N PRO A 40 -7.47 -8.57 -5.61
CA PRO A 40 -7.95 -9.91 -5.94
C PRO A 40 -8.94 -9.94 -7.10
N LYS A 41 -9.60 -8.82 -7.44
CA LYS A 41 -10.63 -8.78 -8.50
C LYS A 41 -10.02 -8.67 -9.89
N THR A 42 -9.00 -7.83 -10.04
CA THR A 42 -8.40 -7.49 -11.34
C THR A 42 -6.99 -8.04 -11.51
N ASN A 43 -6.41 -8.61 -10.45
CA ASN A 43 -5.01 -9.04 -10.37
C ASN A 43 -3.99 -7.91 -10.59
N GLN A 44 -4.42 -6.65 -10.58
CA GLN A 44 -3.53 -5.48 -10.61
C GLN A 44 -2.80 -5.37 -9.27
N PHE A 45 -1.60 -4.80 -9.27
CA PHE A 45 -0.84 -4.63 -8.04
C PHE A 45 -0.06 -3.33 -7.98
N ILE A 46 0.15 -2.85 -6.76
CA ILE A 46 1.14 -1.80 -6.48
C ILE A 46 2.35 -2.41 -5.80
N THR A 47 3.53 -1.93 -6.17
CA THR A 47 4.76 -2.24 -5.44
C THR A 47 4.98 -1.22 -4.33
N VAL A 48 5.30 -1.73 -3.15
CA VAL A 48 5.46 -0.99 -1.90
C VAL A 48 6.89 -1.23 -1.41
N GLN A 49 7.75 -0.22 -1.48
CA GLN A 49 9.18 -0.30 -1.13
C GLN A 49 9.39 -0.15 0.38
N ASN A 50 10.47 -0.68 0.96
CA ASN A 50 10.71 -0.61 2.41
C ASN A 50 10.84 0.84 2.93
N LYS A 51 11.56 1.69 2.19
CA LYS A 51 11.66 3.12 2.47
C LYS A 51 10.53 3.87 1.74
N LEU A 52 9.35 3.93 2.35
CA LEU A 52 8.25 4.75 1.84
C LEU A 52 8.39 6.19 2.29
N HIS A 53 8.63 7.08 1.33
CA HIS A 53 8.43 8.51 1.53
C HIS A 53 6.95 8.86 1.50
N ARG A 54 6.53 9.88 2.25
CA ARG A 54 5.14 10.34 2.37
C ARG A 54 4.48 10.61 1.01
N ILE A 55 5.24 11.13 0.06
CA ILE A 55 4.78 11.41 -1.31
C ILE A 55 4.37 10.11 -2.01
N ILE A 56 5.22 9.08 -1.95
CA ILE A 56 4.94 7.77 -2.55
C ILE A 56 3.70 7.14 -1.89
N ILE A 57 3.55 7.25 -0.57
CA ILE A 57 2.34 6.78 0.13
C ILE A 57 1.09 7.46 -0.43
N LYS A 58 1.10 8.79 -0.59
CA LYS A 58 -0.03 9.54 -1.16
C LYS A 58 -0.39 9.04 -2.56
N GLU A 59 0.59 8.83 -3.42
CA GLU A 59 0.38 8.31 -4.77
C GLU A 59 -0.25 6.91 -4.75
N LYS A 60 0.26 6.02 -3.90
CA LYS A 60 -0.30 4.67 -3.76
C LYS A 60 -1.73 4.71 -3.23
N ILE A 61 -2.04 5.55 -2.23
CA ILE A 61 -3.42 5.71 -1.74
C ILE A 61 -4.34 6.22 -2.86
N LYS A 62 -3.88 7.17 -3.69
CA LYS A 62 -4.69 7.67 -4.81
C LYS A 62 -5.03 6.55 -5.81
N ILE A 63 -4.06 5.68 -6.12
CA ILE A 63 -4.28 4.51 -6.98
C ILE A 63 -5.29 3.55 -6.34
N LEU A 64 -5.09 3.21 -5.07
CA LEU A 64 -5.97 2.29 -4.34
C LEU A 64 -7.41 2.83 -4.19
N ASN A 65 -7.57 4.13 -3.97
CA ASN A 65 -8.87 4.79 -3.96
C ASN A 65 -9.55 4.71 -5.33
N ALA A 66 -8.79 4.83 -6.43
CA ALA A 66 -9.33 4.67 -7.78
C ALA A 66 -9.77 3.22 -8.07
N TRP A 67 -9.18 2.25 -7.38
CA TRP A 67 -9.62 0.85 -7.38
C TRP A 67 -10.79 0.58 -6.42
N GLY A 68 -11.24 1.58 -5.66
CA GLY A 68 -12.36 1.47 -4.71
C GLY A 68 -11.96 1.04 -3.30
N TYR A 69 -10.66 1.02 -2.96
CA TYR A 69 -10.18 0.70 -1.62
C TYR A 69 -9.97 1.95 -0.77
N ILE A 70 -10.51 1.96 0.45
CA ILE A 70 -10.28 3.04 1.42
C ILE A 70 -9.14 2.62 2.35
N ILE A 71 -8.01 3.32 2.28
CA ILE A 71 -6.84 3.05 3.12
C ILE A 71 -6.79 4.03 4.28
N SER A 72 -6.82 3.50 5.50
CA SER A 72 -6.66 4.26 6.76
C SER A 72 -5.37 3.81 7.46
N LEU A 73 -4.47 4.77 7.74
CA LEU A 73 -3.11 4.54 8.24
C LEU A 73 -2.95 4.85 9.72
#